data_AF-A0A0L8VCE7-F1
#
_entry.id   AF-A0A0L8VCE7-F1
#
_cell.length_a   1.000
_cell.length_b   1.000
_cell.length_c   1.000
_cell.angle_alpha   90.00
_cell.angle_beta   90.00
_cell.angle_gamma   90.00
#
_symmetry.space_group_name_H-M   'P 1'
#
loop_
_entity.id
_entity.type
_entity.pdbx_description
1 polymer ?
#
loop_
_entity_poly.entity_id
_entity_poly.type
_entity_poly.pdbx_seq_one_letter_code
_entity_poly.pdbx_strand_id
1 'polypeptide(L)'
;MKEIKAFVKPFKVNDICHHLIEAGFPNLTVSSAEGTGNLENSDPSVSTQFSITDSQVAKIEIVCNKENVDKIVAIISEQGRTGNPGDGLIYISDVEKAFRVKTGKDIRLD
;
A
#
# COMPACT_ATOMS: atom_id res chain seq x y z
N MET A 1 -9.37 13.06 -6.54
CA MET A 1 -8.10 12.37 -6.23
C MET A 1 -8.45 10.95 -5.83
N LYS A 2 -7.48 10.05 -5.86
CA LYS A 2 -7.65 8.66 -5.45
C LYS A 2 -6.58 8.32 -4.42
N GLU A 3 -6.94 7.52 -3.43
CA GLU A 3 -5.99 6.88 -2.52
C GLU A 3 -5.80 5.45 -3.00
N ILE A 4 -4.54 5.06 -3.15
CA ILE A 4 -4.11 3.69 -3.43
C ILE A 4 -3.53 3.16 -2.13
N LYS A 5 -4.04 2.01 -1.70
CA LYS A 5 -3.53 1.29 -0.53
C LYS A 5 -3.16 -0.12 -0.95
N ALA A 6 -1.87 -0.40 -0.86
CA ALA A 6 -1.29 -1.67 -1.26
C ALA A 6 -0.74 -2.39 -0.04
N PHE A 7 -1.17 -3.63 0.14
CA PHE A 7 -0.64 -4.59 1.11
C PHE A 7 0.26 -5.53 0.34
N VAL A 8 1.52 -5.62 0.73
CA VAL A 8 2.55 -6.39 0.02
C VAL A 8 3.44 -7.14 1.00
N LYS A 9 4.19 -8.12 0.49
CA LYS A 9 5.24 -8.78 1.29
C LYS A 9 6.29 -7.75 1.73
N PRO A 10 6.70 -7.71 3.02
CA PRO A 10 7.62 -6.69 3.53
C PRO A 10 8.93 -6.56 2.76
N PHE A 11 9.52 -7.67 2.29
CA PHE A 11 10.78 -7.64 1.55
C PHE A 11 10.68 -7.02 0.15
N LYS A 12 9.47 -6.83 -0.39
CA LYS A 12 9.24 -6.20 -1.70
C LYS A 12 9.12 -4.67 -1.65
N VAL A 13 8.97 -4.10 -0.46
CA VAL A 13 8.69 -2.67 -0.28
C VAL A 13 9.74 -1.79 -0.92
N ASN A 14 11.03 -2.12 -0.73
CA ASN A 14 12.12 -1.30 -1.24
C ASN A 14 12.10 -1.22 -2.77
N ASP A 15 11.92 -2.35 -3.45
CA ASP A 15 11.85 -2.42 -4.91
C ASP A 15 10.64 -1.64 -5.44
N ILE A 16 9.48 -1.79 -4.80
CA ILE A 16 8.26 -1.05 -5.16
C ILE A 16 8.47 0.46 -5.02
N CYS A 17 8.98 0.91 -3.86
CA CYS A 17 9.19 2.34 -3.58
C CYS A 17 10.20 2.95 -4.55
N HIS A 18 11.28 2.24 -4.86
CA HIS A 18 12.29 2.69 -5.82
C HIS A 18 11.67 2.96 -7.20
N HIS A 19 10.93 2.01 -7.76
CA HIS A 19 10.31 2.18 -9.09
C HIS A 19 9.21 3.25 -9.10
N LEU A 20 8.47 3.42 -8.00
CA LEU A 20 7.49 4.50 -7.88
C LEU A 20 8.16 5.88 -7.89
N ILE A 21 9.27 6.02 -7.16
CA ILE A 21 10.06 7.26 -7.12
C ILE A 21 10.61 7.58 -8.52
N GLU A 22 11.22 6.60 -9.20
CA GLU A 22 11.75 6.77 -10.56
C GLU A 22 10.65 7.11 -11.58
N ALA A 23 9.44 6.58 -11.38
CA ALA A 23 8.29 6.85 -12.23
C ALA A 23 7.62 8.22 -11.98
N GLY A 24 8.12 9.01 -11.03
CA GLY A 24 7.63 10.36 -10.69
C GLY A 24 6.64 10.42 -9.53
N PHE A 25 6.56 9.38 -8.68
CA PHE A 25 5.64 9.29 -7.54
C PHE A 25 6.37 9.21 -6.19
N PRO A 26 7.10 10.26 -5.77
CA PRO A 26 7.95 10.21 -4.58
C PRO A 26 7.19 10.35 -3.25
N ASN A 27 5.92 10.76 -3.27
CA ASN A 27 5.12 11.01 -2.07
C ASN A 27 4.33 9.75 -1.68
N LEU A 28 4.91 8.95 -0.79
CA LEU A 28 4.36 7.68 -0.35
C LEU A 28 4.54 7.51 1.17
N THR A 29 3.62 6.78 1.80
CA THR A 29 3.72 6.40 3.22
C THR A 29 3.83 4.89 3.31
N VAL A 30 4.76 4.40 4.13
CA VAL A 30 4.96 2.97 4.40
C VAL A 30 4.74 2.71 5.87
N SER A 31 4.02 1.63 6.19
CA SER A 31 3.83 1.15 7.56
C SER A 31 3.86 -0.37 7.63
N SER A 32 4.30 -0.91 8.76
CA SER A 32 4.22 -2.35 9.06
C SER A 32 2.85 -2.71 9.61
N ALA A 33 2.34 -3.90 9.27
CA ALA A 33 1.07 -4.44 9.70
C ALA A 33 1.13 -5.96 9.82
N GLU A 34 0.05 -6.56 10.31
CA GLU A 34 -0.17 -8.00 10.32
C GLU A 34 -1.48 -8.32 9.59
N GLY A 35 -1.49 -9.40 8.83
CA GLY A 35 -2.64 -9.87 8.07
C GLY A 35 -3.06 -11.27 8.50
N THR A 36 -4.31 -11.63 8.20
CA THR A 36 -4.88 -12.96 8.42
C THR A 36 -4.95 -13.80 7.15
N GLY A 37 -4.72 -13.20 5.97
CA GLY A 37 -4.88 -13.87 4.68
C GLY A 37 -6.26 -14.53 4.51
N ASN A 38 -6.27 -15.75 3.98
CA ASN A 38 -7.46 -16.60 3.89
C ASN A 38 -7.51 -17.55 5.10
N LEU A 39 -8.05 -17.06 6.22
CA LEU A 39 -8.10 -17.81 7.48
C LEU A 39 -9.22 -18.87 7.42
N GLU A 40 -8.89 -20.08 6.95
CA GLU A 40 -9.85 -21.19 6.85
C GLU A 40 -9.85 -22.13 8.08
N ASN A 41 -8.80 -22.14 8.92
CA ASN A 41 -8.71 -23.05 10.07
C ASN A 41 -8.04 -22.36 11.27
N SER A 42 -8.65 -22.48 12.45
CA SER A 42 -8.12 -21.95 13.70
C SER A 42 -7.19 -22.95 14.39
N ASP A 43 -5.89 -22.67 14.37
CA ASP A 43 -5.10 -22.78 15.60
C ASP A 43 -4.01 -21.70 15.56
N PRO A 44 -4.30 -20.48 16.05
CA PRO A 44 -3.46 -19.35 15.75
C PRO A 44 -2.37 -19.22 16.81
N SER A 45 -1.11 -19.24 16.38
CA SER A 45 -0.03 -18.67 17.19
C SER A 45 1.27 -18.48 16.40
N VAL A 46 1.56 -17.25 15.94
CA VAL A 46 2.95 -16.72 15.98
C VAL A 46 3.01 -15.19 16.06
N SER A 47 1.97 -14.49 16.50
CA SER A 47 2.10 -13.06 16.83
C SER A 47 1.93 -12.88 18.34
N THR A 48 2.84 -12.12 18.95
CA THR A 48 2.81 -11.77 20.37
C THR A 48 1.88 -10.59 20.66
N GLN A 49 1.31 -9.99 19.61
CA GLN A 49 0.50 -8.77 19.71
C GLN A 49 -0.97 -9.00 19.29
N PHE A 50 -1.23 -9.84 18.29
CA PHE A 50 -2.57 -10.22 17.83
C PHE A 50 -2.67 -11.73 17.59
N SER A 51 -3.24 -12.48 18.53
CA SER A 51 -3.29 -13.95 18.48
C SER A 51 -4.11 -14.56 17.33
N ILE A 52 -4.54 -13.81 16.32
CA ILE A 52 -5.33 -14.27 15.18
C ILE A 52 -4.63 -14.04 13.83
N THR A 53 -3.50 -13.32 13.83
CA THR A 53 -2.72 -13.02 12.62
C THR A 53 -1.63 -14.06 12.41
N ASP A 54 -1.28 -14.30 11.14
CA ASP A 54 -0.29 -15.31 10.76
C ASP A 54 0.87 -14.75 9.92
N SER A 55 0.75 -13.51 9.43
CA SER A 55 1.65 -12.97 8.41
C SER A 55 1.98 -11.50 8.63
N GLN A 56 3.27 -11.16 8.59
CA GLN A 56 3.72 -9.77 8.50
C GLN A 56 3.43 -9.21 7.10
N VAL A 57 2.92 -7.99 7.06
CA VAL A 57 2.53 -7.29 5.84
C VAL A 57 3.08 -5.87 5.89
N ALA A 58 3.50 -5.35 4.74
CA ALA A 58 3.77 -3.92 4.60
C ALA A 58 2.63 -3.24 3.86
N LYS A 59 2.20 -2.08 4.37
CA LYS A 59 1.19 -1.23 3.76
C LYS A 59 1.83 0.00 3.15
N ILE A 60 1.59 0.21 1.86
CA ILE A 60 2.00 1.38 1.08
C ILE A 60 0.74 2.21 0.76
N GLU A 61 0.76 3.49 1.11
CA GLU A 61 -0.33 4.44 0.89
C GLU A 61 0.14 5.61 0.01
N ILE A 62 -0.64 5.90 -1.05
CA ILE A 62 -0.34 6.94 -2.04
C ILE A 62 -1.63 7.67 -2.40
N VAL A 63 -1.64 9.01 -2.29
CA VAL A 63 -2.73 9.84 -2.84
C VAL A 63 -2.27 10.44 -4.16
N CYS A 64 -3.07 10.25 -5.21
CA CYS A 64 -2.73 10.68 -6.56
C CYS A 64 -3.94 11.23 -7.34
N ASN A 65 -3.67 11.82 -8.50
CA ASN A 65 -4.72 12.14 -9.46
C ASN A 65 -5.25 10.86 -10.12
N LYS A 66 -6.50 10.93 -10.63
CA LYS A 66 -7.22 9.75 -11.14
C LYS A 66 -6.51 9.10 -12.33
N GLU A 67 -5.89 9.92 -13.18
CA GLU A 67 -5.14 9.51 -14.37
C GLU A 67 -3.86 8.72 -14.05
N ASN A 68 -3.32 8.82 -12.83
CA ASN A 68 -2.09 8.13 -12.43
C ASN A 68 -2.35 6.76 -11.79
N VAL A 69 -3.62 6.42 -11.52
CA VAL A 69 -3.97 5.21 -10.76
C VAL A 69 -3.45 3.95 -11.45
N ASP A 70 -3.75 3.77 -12.73
CA ASP A 70 -3.40 2.55 -13.45
C ASP A 70 -1.88 2.37 -13.53
N LYS A 71 -1.13 3.47 -13.72
CA LYS A 71 0.34 3.44 -13.74
C LYS A 71 0.92 3.03 -12.39
N ILE A 72 0.41 3.59 -11.29
CA ILE A 72 0.88 3.25 -9.94
C ILE A 72 0.54 1.79 -9.60
N VAL A 73 -0.68 1.35 -9.88
CA VAL A 73 -1.12 -0.04 -9.65
C VAL A 73 -0.27 -1.01 -10.45
N ALA A 74 0.05 -0.70 -11.71
CA ALA A 74 0.91 -1.54 -12.55
C ALA A 74 2.31 -1.72 -11.93
N ILE A 75 2.95 -0.62 -11.49
CA ILE A 75 4.27 -0.67 -10.86
C ILE A 75 4.24 -1.52 -9.58
N ILE A 76 3.29 -1.28 -8.68
CA ILE A 76 3.16 -2.05 -7.44
C ILE A 76 2.92 -3.53 -7.76
N SER A 77 2.08 -3.82 -8.75
CA SER A 77 1.72 -5.20 -9.13
C SER A 77 2.85 -5.94 -9.85
N GLU A 78 3.74 -5.25 -10.55
CA GLU A 78 4.89 -5.84 -11.22
C GLU A 78 6.01 -6.13 -10.21
N GLN A 79 6.35 -5.13 -9.39
CA GLN A 79 7.47 -5.24 -8.45
C GLN A 79 7.11 -6.08 -7.21
N GLY A 80 5.85 -6.01 -6.76
CA GLY A 80 5.35 -6.74 -5.60
C GLY A 80 5.04 -8.22 -5.85
N ARG A 81 4.88 -8.65 -7.11
CA ARG A 81 4.51 -10.02 -7.46
C ARG A 81 5.67 -10.98 -7.27
N THR A 82 5.39 -12.11 -6.61
CA THR A 82 6.27 -13.27 -6.53
C THR A 82 5.66 -14.50 -7.20
N GLY A 83 4.34 -14.48 -7.44
CA GLY A 83 3.58 -15.62 -7.95
C GLY A 83 3.16 -16.61 -6.87
N ASN A 84 3.48 -16.34 -5.60
CA ASN A 84 3.15 -17.19 -4.47
C ASN A 84 1.94 -16.62 -3.69
N PRO A 85 1.23 -17.46 -2.91
CA PRO A 85 0.22 -16.99 -1.97
C PRO A 85 0.73 -15.86 -1.05
N GLY A 86 -0.15 -14.91 -0.77
CA GLY A 86 0.16 -13.77 0.09
C GLY A 86 1.05 -12.70 -0.56
N ASP A 87 1.04 -12.56 -1.89
CA ASP A 87 1.60 -11.38 -2.59
C ASP A 87 0.89 -10.08 -2.19
N GLY A 88 -0.39 -10.21 -1.77
CA GLY A 88 -1.14 -9.16 -1.11
C GLY A 88 -2.31 -8.64 -1.96
N LEU A 89 -2.75 -7.41 -1.68
CA LEU A 89 -3.94 -6.81 -2.26
C LEU A 89 -3.75 -5.31 -2.43
N ILE A 90 -4.32 -4.74 -3.49
CA ILE A 90 -4.39 -3.30 -3.72
C ILE A 90 -5.86 -2.90 -3.80
N TYR A 91 -6.24 -1.85 -3.09
CA TYR A 91 -7.54 -1.22 -3.28
C TYR A 91 -7.43 0.29 -3.43
N ILE A 92 -8.46 0.85 -4.04
CA ILE A 92 -8.53 2.25 -4.45
C ILE A 92 -9.77 2.88 -3.85
N SER A 93 -9.59 3.99 -3.13
CA SER A 93 -10.64 4.79 -2.52
C SER A 93 -10.71 6.18 -3.15
N ASP A 94 -11.89 6.81 -3.08
CA ASP A 94 -12.05 8.21 -3.45
C ASP A 94 -11.52 9.14 -2.36
N VAL A 95 -10.74 10.15 -2.77
CA VAL A 95 -10.29 11.22 -1.88
C VAL A 95 -10.98 12.51 -2.28
N GLU A 96 -11.93 12.93 -1.44
CA GLU A 96 -12.77 14.11 -1.68
C GLU A 96 -11.96 15.40 -1.60
N LYS A 97 -11.07 15.54 -0.61
CA LYS A 97 -10.21 16.73 -0.40
C LYS A 97 -8.90 16.30 0.24
N ALA A 98 -7.84 17.07 -0.01
CA ALA A 98 -6.57 16.91 0.68
C ALA A 98 -5.94 18.28 0.85
N PHE A 99 -5.29 18.50 1.99
CA PHE A 99 -4.73 19.79 2.36
C PHE A 99 -3.26 19.66 2.70
N ARG A 100 -2.46 20.65 2.30
CA ARG A 100 -1.05 20.71 2.67
C ARG A 100 -0.93 21.36 4.05
N VAL A 101 -0.48 20.59 5.05
CA VAL A 101 -0.37 21.06 6.45
C VAL A 101 0.41 22.38 6.57
N LYS A 102 1.52 22.52 5.83
CA LYS A 102 2.37 23.71 5.88
C LYS A 102 1.65 25.01 5.49
N THR A 103 0.73 24.95 4.53
CA THR A 103 0.08 26.14 3.95
C THR A 103 -1.41 26.22 4.26
N GLY A 104 -2.03 25.13 4.73
CA GLY A 104 -3.48 25.01 4.90
C GLY A 104 -4.26 25.01 3.59
N LYS A 105 -3.60 24.96 2.43
CA LYS A 105 -4.24 25.02 1.11
C LYS A 105 -4.71 23.66 0.64
N ASP A 106 -5.83 23.64 -0.07
CA ASP A 106 -6.30 22.46 -0.80
C ASP A 106 -5.30 22.14 -1.92
N ILE A 107 -4.86 20.89 -2.01
CA ILE A 107 -3.86 20.42 -2.97
C ILE A 107 -4.32 20.59 -4.43
N ARG A 108 -5.64 20.70 -4.68
CA ARG A 108 -6.15 20.99 -6.03
C ARG A 108 -6.01 22.45 -6.45
N LEU A 109 -5.77 23.35 -5.50
CA LEU A 109 -5.63 24.79 -5.70
C LEU A 109 -4.17 25.26 -5.60
N ASP A 110 -3.26 24.33 -5.28
CA ASP A 110 -1.80 24.49 -5.31
C ASP A 110 -1.27 24.18 -6.72
#